data_AF-A0A933T532-F1
#
_entry.id   AF-A0A933T532-F1
#
_cell.length_a   1.000
_cell.length_b   1.000
_cell.length_c   1.000
_cell.angle_alpha   90.00
_cell.angle_beta   90.00
_cell.angle_gamma   90.00
#
_symmetry.space_group_name_H-M   'P 1'
#
loop_
_entity.id
_entity.type
_entity.pdbx_description
1 polymer ?
#
loop_
_entity_poly.entity_id
_entity_poly.type
_entity_poly.pdbx_seq_one_letter_code
_entity_poly.pdbx_strand_id
1 'polypeptide(L)'
;NKDKTQAVMEDYSGGHISTEEAGILINDINKELGTSQIKFYRGVSYRHLMVWSGGKADAECTLPHDIMGRDISDYLPVGSGEETLRELMIDSVDVLESHYINKERINKGKNSANSIWLWGQGKKPGLSKFREKYSVEGAMVSAVDLTKGLGIYAGFKILQVPGVTGWLDTNYAGKAEAALIALKEVDFVYIHVEAPDEAGHSGNYKNKIKAIEDFDALVVGTVMRGIKSFEEFRILLMPDHPTPVELKTHTAEPVPFVIYDNKQKQKNEGAAFDESILKREGIMVVEEGYKLMDYFIKGKS
;
A
#
# COMPACT_ATOMS: atom_id res chain seq x y z
N ASN A 1 5.19 -35.63 -6.78
CA ASN A 1 4.56 -35.44 -8.09
C ASN A 1 5.67 -35.24 -9.14
N LYS A 2 5.74 -36.06 -10.21
CA LYS A 2 6.78 -35.93 -11.26
C LYS A 2 6.62 -34.66 -12.11
N ASP A 3 5.39 -34.20 -12.27
CA ASP A 3 5.05 -33.00 -13.04
C ASP A 3 5.03 -31.74 -12.16
N LYS A 4 5.29 -31.89 -10.86
CA LYS A 4 5.28 -30.80 -9.85
C LYS A 4 3.99 -29.99 -9.78
N THR A 5 2.88 -30.51 -10.30
CA THR A 5 1.54 -29.88 -10.34
C THR A 5 0.65 -30.17 -9.14
N GLN A 6 1.15 -30.91 -8.14
CA GLN A 6 0.45 -31.28 -6.91
C GLN A 6 1.45 -31.07 -5.78
N ALA A 7 1.13 -30.09 -4.96
CA ALA A 7 1.85 -29.68 -3.78
C ALA A 7 0.85 -29.03 -2.83
N VAL A 8 1.23 -28.91 -1.56
CA VAL A 8 0.43 -28.17 -0.57
C VAL A 8 1.09 -26.82 -0.35
N MET A 9 0.29 -25.75 -0.37
CA MET A 9 0.76 -24.42 0.05
C MET A 9 0.92 -24.41 1.56
N GLU A 10 2.03 -24.94 2.08
CA GLU A 10 2.28 -25.00 3.53
C GLU A 10 2.34 -23.60 4.16
N ASP A 11 3.05 -22.68 3.50
CA ASP A 11 3.22 -21.30 3.95
C ASP A 11 3.55 -20.38 2.78
N TYR A 12 2.64 -19.46 2.47
CA TYR A 12 2.80 -18.52 1.35
C TYR A 12 3.92 -17.49 1.55
N SER A 13 4.42 -17.33 2.77
CA SER A 13 5.41 -16.32 3.14
C SER A 13 6.81 -16.90 3.35
N GLY A 14 6.93 -18.23 3.29
CA GLY A 14 8.14 -18.93 3.70
C GLY A 14 8.57 -18.48 5.10
N GLY A 15 7.67 -18.53 6.09
CA GLY A 15 7.91 -18.16 7.48
C GLY A 15 8.28 -16.70 7.67
N HIS A 16 7.61 -15.79 6.96
CA HIS A 16 7.95 -14.36 6.89
C HIS A 16 9.44 -14.14 6.59
N ILE A 17 9.92 -14.74 5.49
CA ILE A 17 11.31 -14.64 5.04
C ILE A 17 11.81 -13.19 5.08
N SER A 18 13.06 -12.98 5.52
CA SER A 18 13.61 -11.62 5.58
C SER A 18 13.81 -11.07 4.18
N THR A 19 13.77 -9.75 4.05
CA THR A 19 13.98 -9.07 2.76
C THR A 19 15.35 -9.39 2.18
N GLU A 20 16.37 -9.62 3.01
CA GLU A 20 17.73 -9.98 2.61
C GLU A 20 17.79 -11.40 2.04
N GLU A 21 17.26 -12.39 2.77
CA GLU A 21 17.23 -13.79 2.33
C GLU A 21 16.41 -13.93 1.04
N ALA A 22 15.21 -13.35 1.00
CA ALA A 22 14.35 -13.37 -0.18
C ALA A 22 14.97 -12.66 -1.38
N GLY A 23 15.74 -11.58 -1.13
CA GLY A 23 16.45 -10.85 -2.17
C GLY A 23 17.46 -11.69 -2.93
N ILE A 24 18.16 -12.60 -2.24
CA ILE A 24 19.09 -13.55 -2.86
C ILE A 24 18.31 -14.50 -3.78
N LEU A 25 17.24 -15.12 -3.25
CA LEU A 25 16.40 -16.06 -3.99
C LEU A 25 15.82 -15.44 -5.27
N ILE A 26 15.29 -14.22 -5.18
CA ILE A 26 14.70 -13.53 -6.33
C ILE A 26 15.73 -13.11 -7.37
N ASN A 27 16.94 -12.74 -6.94
CA ASN A 27 18.02 -12.45 -7.89
C ASN A 27 18.40 -13.69 -8.69
N ASP A 28 18.46 -14.86 -8.04
CA ASP A 28 18.77 -16.12 -8.72
C ASP A 28 17.61 -16.61 -9.59
N ILE A 29 16.36 -16.44 -9.16
CA ILE A 29 15.19 -16.64 -10.03
C ILE A 29 15.25 -15.74 -11.27
N ASN A 30 15.58 -14.45 -11.12
CA ASN A 30 15.71 -13.55 -12.26
C ASN A 30 16.87 -13.93 -13.18
N LYS A 31 17.94 -14.50 -12.64
CA LYS A 31 19.10 -14.93 -13.41
C LYS A 31 18.80 -16.21 -14.22
N GLU A 32 18.12 -17.18 -13.62
CA GLU A 32 17.87 -18.49 -14.23
C GLU A 32 16.60 -18.50 -15.10
N LEU A 33 15.53 -17.82 -14.66
CA LEU A 33 14.22 -17.82 -15.35
C LEU A 33 13.87 -16.49 -16.03
N GLY A 34 14.64 -15.43 -15.78
CA GLY A 34 14.43 -14.13 -16.42
C GLY A 34 14.80 -14.17 -17.91
N THR A 35 14.06 -13.37 -18.69
CA THR A 35 14.27 -13.22 -20.13
C THR A 35 14.24 -11.73 -20.52
N SER A 36 14.32 -11.45 -21.82
CA SER A 36 14.09 -10.08 -22.33
C SER A 36 12.66 -9.59 -22.07
N GLN A 37 11.69 -10.52 -21.98
CA GLN A 37 10.28 -10.22 -21.77
C GLN A 37 9.84 -10.36 -20.31
N ILE A 38 10.48 -11.24 -19.54
CA ILE A 38 10.10 -11.57 -18.17
C ILE A 38 11.22 -11.19 -17.23
N LYS A 39 10.93 -10.35 -16.24
CA LYS A 39 11.91 -9.92 -15.24
C LYS A 39 11.32 -10.00 -13.84
N PHE A 40 12.12 -10.45 -12.89
CA PHE A 40 11.77 -10.52 -11.49
C PHE A 40 12.51 -9.45 -10.71
N TYR A 41 11.80 -8.79 -9.80
CA TYR A 41 12.30 -7.69 -8.99
C TYR A 41 12.04 -8.01 -7.52
N ARG A 42 13.11 -7.91 -6.74
CA ARG A 42 13.04 -7.99 -5.29
C ARG A 42 12.16 -6.85 -4.75
N GLY A 43 11.13 -7.23 -4.02
CA GLY A 43 10.36 -6.35 -3.13
C GLY A 43 10.72 -6.55 -1.66
N VAL A 44 9.72 -6.52 -0.78
CA VAL A 44 9.89 -6.58 0.69
C VAL A 44 9.41 -7.94 1.22
N SER A 45 10.22 -8.56 2.09
CA SER A 45 9.95 -9.89 2.65
C SER A 45 9.57 -10.89 1.55
N TYR A 46 8.39 -11.50 1.59
CA TYR A 46 7.89 -12.47 0.61
C TYR A 46 7.17 -11.85 -0.60
N ARG A 47 7.00 -10.52 -0.65
CA ARG A 47 6.27 -9.84 -1.74
C ARG A 47 7.24 -9.30 -2.77
N HIS A 48 7.13 -9.80 -3.99
CA HIS A 48 8.03 -9.49 -5.09
C HIS A 48 7.24 -9.23 -6.37
N LEU A 49 7.91 -8.69 -7.40
CA LEU A 49 7.25 -8.34 -8.65
C LEU A 49 7.83 -9.13 -9.81
N MET A 50 6.95 -9.65 -10.66
CA MET A 50 7.30 -10.10 -12.00
C MET A 50 6.75 -9.08 -13.00
N VAL A 51 7.58 -8.64 -13.93
CA VAL A 51 7.17 -7.79 -15.06
C VAL A 51 7.22 -8.63 -16.32
N TRP A 52 6.06 -8.77 -16.98
CA TRP A 52 5.91 -9.50 -18.24
C TRP A 52 5.57 -8.55 -19.38
N SER A 53 6.56 -8.23 -20.20
CA SER A 53 6.42 -7.36 -21.37
C SER A 53 5.62 -8.07 -22.46
N GLY A 54 4.50 -7.49 -22.88
CA GLY A 54 3.56 -8.15 -23.81
C GLY A 54 2.71 -9.26 -23.17
N GLY A 55 2.81 -9.43 -21.84
CA GLY A 55 2.05 -10.42 -21.10
C GLY A 55 0.54 -10.20 -21.11
N LYS A 56 -0.18 -11.28 -20.80
CA LYS A 56 -1.63 -11.26 -20.59
C LYS A 56 -1.91 -10.97 -19.12
N ALA A 57 -2.92 -10.15 -18.83
CA ALA A 57 -3.31 -9.80 -17.47
C ALA A 57 -4.73 -10.27 -17.13
N ASP A 58 -5.31 -11.12 -17.99
CA ASP A 58 -6.68 -11.60 -17.89
C ASP A 58 -6.76 -13.03 -17.31
N ALA A 59 -5.60 -13.60 -16.94
CA ALA A 59 -5.58 -14.84 -16.17
C ALA A 59 -6.25 -14.62 -14.81
N GLU A 60 -7.00 -15.60 -14.34
CA GLU A 60 -7.48 -15.65 -12.97
C GLU A 60 -6.40 -16.32 -12.12
N CYS A 61 -5.96 -15.63 -11.06
CA CYS A 61 -4.91 -16.11 -10.16
C CYS A 61 -5.42 -16.06 -8.73
N THR A 62 -5.16 -17.12 -7.97
CA THR A 62 -5.61 -17.20 -6.57
C THR A 62 -4.64 -16.49 -5.63
N LEU A 63 -5.18 -15.78 -4.64
CA LEU A 63 -4.38 -15.20 -3.55
C LEU A 63 -3.75 -16.32 -2.71
N PRO A 64 -2.43 -16.31 -2.45
CA PRO A 64 -1.79 -17.45 -1.81
C PRO A 64 -2.17 -17.59 -0.32
N HIS A 65 -2.62 -16.52 0.33
CA HIS A 65 -3.08 -16.59 1.73
C HIS A 65 -4.45 -17.26 1.88
N ASP A 66 -5.25 -17.37 0.81
CA ASP A 66 -6.55 -18.05 0.85
C ASP A 66 -6.43 -19.58 0.77
N ILE A 67 -5.25 -20.09 0.38
CA ILE A 67 -5.01 -21.51 0.07
C ILE A 67 -3.98 -22.18 0.97
N MET A 68 -3.60 -21.52 2.08
CA MET A 68 -2.67 -22.11 3.05
C MET A 68 -3.19 -23.45 3.60
N GLY A 69 -2.32 -24.47 3.61
CA GLY A 69 -2.64 -25.84 4.00
C GLY A 69 -3.48 -26.62 2.98
N ARG A 70 -3.72 -26.09 1.78
CA ARG A 70 -4.50 -26.75 0.72
C ARG A 70 -3.62 -27.21 -0.43
N ASP A 71 -4.10 -28.21 -1.17
CA ASP A 71 -3.50 -28.63 -2.44
C ASP A 71 -3.64 -27.51 -3.47
N ILE A 72 -2.55 -27.19 -4.18
CA ILE A 72 -2.50 -26.05 -5.11
C ILE A 72 -3.18 -26.31 -6.45
N SER A 73 -3.45 -27.57 -6.81
CA SER A 73 -3.85 -27.96 -8.18
C SER A 73 -5.13 -27.26 -8.65
N ASP A 74 -6.10 -27.05 -7.76
CA ASP A 74 -7.36 -26.35 -8.04
C ASP A 74 -7.22 -24.82 -8.08
N TYR A 75 -6.05 -24.27 -7.72
CA TYR A 75 -5.83 -22.83 -7.54
C TYR A 75 -4.77 -22.24 -8.46
N LEU A 76 -4.15 -23.07 -9.30
CA LEU A 76 -3.18 -22.63 -10.31
C LEU A 76 -3.82 -21.63 -11.28
N PRO A 77 -3.06 -20.67 -11.83
CA PRO A 77 -3.58 -19.65 -12.73
C PRO A 77 -4.39 -20.25 -13.88
N VAL A 78 -5.57 -19.72 -14.20
CA VAL A 78 -6.39 -20.19 -15.32
C VAL A 78 -6.65 -19.09 -16.34
N GLY A 79 -6.76 -19.47 -17.61
CA GLY A 79 -7.11 -18.57 -18.72
C GLY A 79 -5.91 -17.99 -19.47
N SER A 80 -6.01 -16.73 -19.88
CA SER A 80 -5.09 -16.13 -20.84
C SER A 80 -3.67 -15.98 -20.28
N GLY A 81 -2.71 -16.72 -20.84
CA GLY A 81 -1.31 -16.72 -20.39
C GLY A 81 -1.01 -17.70 -19.26
N GLU A 82 -1.94 -18.60 -18.92
CA GLU A 82 -1.78 -19.58 -17.84
C GLU A 82 -0.55 -20.48 -18.03
N GLU A 83 -0.26 -20.91 -19.27
CA GLU A 83 0.87 -21.80 -19.57
C GLU A 83 2.19 -21.21 -19.08
N THR A 84 2.49 -19.97 -19.48
CA THR A 84 3.70 -19.25 -19.05
C THR A 84 3.75 -19.04 -17.54
N LEU A 85 2.62 -18.69 -16.91
CA LEU A 85 2.58 -18.48 -15.45
C LEU A 85 2.85 -19.78 -14.69
N ARG A 86 2.21 -20.87 -15.11
CA ARG A 86 2.37 -22.20 -14.50
C ARG A 86 3.76 -22.77 -14.72
N GLU A 87 4.32 -22.64 -15.92
CA GLU A 87 5.69 -23.03 -16.23
C GLU A 87 6.69 -22.31 -15.31
N LEU A 88 6.58 -20.99 -15.16
CA LEU A 88 7.46 -20.22 -14.26
C LEU A 88 7.31 -20.64 -12.79
N MET A 89 6.08 -20.92 -12.32
CA MET A 89 5.86 -21.44 -10.97
C MET A 89 6.54 -22.80 -10.77
N ILE A 90 6.41 -23.70 -11.75
CA ILE A 90 7.01 -25.05 -11.72
C ILE A 90 8.54 -24.97 -11.78
N ASP A 91 9.08 -24.22 -12.74
CA ASP A 91 10.52 -24.07 -12.95
C ASP A 91 11.20 -23.39 -11.75
N SER A 92 10.49 -22.51 -11.04
CA SER A 92 11.01 -21.89 -9.82
C SER A 92 11.36 -22.92 -8.74
N VAL A 93 10.70 -24.08 -8.72
CA VAL A 93 10.99 -25.15 -7.77
C VAL A 93 12.38 -25.72 -8.01
N ASP A 94 12.79 -25.91 -9.27
CA ASP A 94 14.13 -26.40 -9.60
C ASP A 94 15.24 -25.46 -9.11
N VAL A 95 14.98 -24.16 -9.21
CA VAL A 95 15.92 -23.12 -8.75
C VAL A 95 15.96 -23.06 -7.22
N LEU A 96 14.80 -23.11 -6.56
CA LEU A 96 14.67 -22.75 -5.15
C LEU A 96 14.79 -23.93 -4.18
N GLU A 97 14.29 -25.12 -4.52
CA GLU A 97 14.19 -26.25 -3.59
C GLU A 97 15.55 -26.66 -3.02
N SER A 98 16.58 -26.67 -3.86
CA SER A 98 17.95 -27.04 -3.48
C SER A 98 18.85 -25.85 -3.12
N HIS A 99 18.30 -24.62 -3.13
CA HIS A 99 19.05 -23.39 -2.91
C HIS A 99 19.68 -23.32 -1.51
N TYR A 100 20.89 -22.79 -1.40
CA TYR A 100 21.64 -22.80 -0.14
C TYR A 100 20.92 -22.03 0.99
N ILE A 101 20.25 -20.92 0.67
CA ILE A 101 19.40 -20.20 1.63
C ILE A 101 18.29 -21.10 2.18
N ASN A 102 17.62 -21.89 1.33
CA ASN A 102 16.59 -22.81 1.81
C ASN A 102 17.16 -23.95 2.66
N LYS A 103 18.34 -24.48 2.30
CA LYS A 103 19.06 -25.45 3.15
C LYS A 103 19.39 -24.88 4.53
N GLU A 104 19.88 -23.64 4.60
CA GLU A 104 20.14 -22.96 5.87
C GLU A 104 18.87 -22.71 6.69
N ARG A 105 17.78 -22.31 6.02
CA ARG A 105 16.48 -22.08 6.66
C ARG A 105 15.95 -23.36 7.30
N ILE A 106 15.97 -24.47 6.56
CA ILE A 106 15.58 -25.80 7.06
C ILE A 106 16.45 -26.22 8.25
N ASN A 107 17.77 -26.04 8.17
CA ASN A 107 18.68 -26.33 9.29
C ASN A 107 18.39 -25.50 10.55
N LYS A 108 17.77 -24.33 10.40
CA LYS A 108 17.34 -23.45 11.50
C LYS A 108 15.88 -23.69 11.91
N GLY A 109 15.22 -24.73 11.40
CA GLY A 109 13.81 -25.03 11.67
C GLY A 109 12.83 -24.01 11.10
N LYS A 110 13.23 -23.25 10.06
CA LYS A 110 12.37 -22.30 9.36
C LYS A 110 11.82 -22.91 8.07
N ASN A 111 10.63 -22.49 7.67
CA ASN A 111 10.01 -22.89 6.40
C ASN A 111 10.88 -22.45 5.20
N SER A 112 11.02 -23.31 4.19
CA SER A 112 11.70 -22.96 2.93
C SER A 112 10.80 -22.11 2.04
N ALA A 113 11.39 -21.16 1.31
CA ALA A 113 10.74 -20.46 0.20
C ALA A 113 11.12 -21.17 -1.12
N ASN A 114 10.47 -22.30 -1.40
CA ASN A 114 10.87 -23.26 -2.45
C ASN A 114 10.10 -23.12 -3.76
N SER A 115 9.22 -22.13 -3.91
CA SER A 115 8.49 -21.85 -5.14
C SER A 115 8.06 -20.39 -5.18
N ILE A 116 7.86 -19.83 -6.37
CA ILE A 116 7.13 -18.57 -6.56
C ILE A 116 5.64 -18.84 -6.75
N TRP A 117 4.80 -17.96 -6.22
CA TRP A 117 3.37 -17.95 -6.51
C TRP A 117 3.01 -16.61 -7.16
N LEU A 118 2.65 -16.64 -8.44
CA LEU A 118 2.26 -15.46 -9.22
C LEU A 118 0.77 -15.17 -9.06
N TRP A 119 0.45 -13.97 -8.59
CA TRP A 119 -0.91 -13.47 -8.38
C TRP A 119 -0.90 -11.93 -8.45
N GLY A 120 -2.08 -11.31 -8.43
CA GLY A 120 -2.20 -9.84 -8.38
C GLY A 120 -1.81 -9.16 -9.70
N GLN A 121 -2.09 -9.84 -10.82
CA GLN A 121 -1.85 -9.37 -12.17
C GLN A 121 -2.54 -8.03 -12.44
N GLY A 122 -1.83 -7.15 -13.12
CA GLY A 122 -2.31 -5.82 -13.46
C GLY A 122 -1.44 -5.18 -14.52
N LYS A 123 -1.98 -4.15 -15.18
CA LYS A 123 -1.22 -3.33 -16.12
C LYS A 123 -0.77 -2.06 -15.43
N LYS A 124 0.33 -1.49 -15.94
CA LYS A 124 0.73 -0.13 -15.61
C LYS A 124 -0.47 0.82 -15.76
N PRO A 125 -0.94 1.50 -14.69
CA PRO A 125 -2.08 2.39 -14.80
C PRO A 125 -1.76 3.60 -15.67
N GLY A 126 -2.73 4.00 -16.49
CA GLY A 126 -2.70 5.27 -17.21
C GLY A 126 -3.22 6.39 -16.31
N LEU A 127 -2.33 7.06 -15.59
CA LEU A 127 -2.68 8.18 -14.71
C LEU A 127 -2.06 9.47 -15.26
N SER A 128 -2.88 10.49 -15.49
CA SER A 128 -2.40 11.85 -15.80
C SER A 128 -1.57 12.39 -14.64
N LYS A 129 -0.53 13.18 -14.93
CA LYS A 129 0.25 13.80 -13.86
C LYS A 129 -0.62 14.80 -13.11
N PHE A 130 -0.39 14.93 -11.80
CA PHE A 130 -1.11 15.86 -10.95
C PHE A 130 -0.94 17.31 -11.43
N ARG A 131 0.28 17.66 -11.85
CA ARG A 131 0.59 18.95 -12.50
C ARG A 131 -0.20 19.17 -13.79
N GLU A 132 -0.43 18.14 -14.60
CA GLU A 132 -1.21 18.29 -15.84
C GLU A 132 -2.70 18.53 -15.54
N LYS A 133 -3.25 17.87 -14.50
CA LYS A 133 -4.67 18.00 -14.13
C LYS A 133 -4.97 19.29 -13.36
N TYR A 134 -4.05 19.72 -12.50
CA TYR A 134 -4.31 20.76 -11.48
C TYR A 134 -3.33 21.94 -11.53
N SER A 135 -2.30 21.90 -12.38
CA SER A 135 -1.26 22.94 -12.48
C SER A 135 -0.49 23.20 -11.18
N VAL A 136 -0.40 22.19 -10.30
CA VAL A 136 0.32 22.27 -9.02
C VAL A 136 1.37 21.17 -8.92
N GLU A 137 2.49 21.48 -8.30
CA GLU A 137 3.55 20.52 -7.99
C GLU A 137 3.32 19.90 -6.61
N GLY A 138 3.61 18.60 -6.47
CA GLY A 138 3.27 17.85 -5.28
C GLY A 138 4.41 17.01 -4.71
N ALA A 139 4.36 16.78 -3.40
CA ALA A 139 5.18 15.79 -2.73
C ALA A 139 4.31 14.83 -1.91
N MET A 140 4.87 13.68 -1.54
CA MET A 140 4.17 12.67 -0.75
C MET A 140 5.13 12.03 0.26
N VAL A 141 4.64 11.81 1.48
CA VAL A 141 5.31 10.97 2.48
C VAL A 141 4.41 9.80 2.87
N SER A 142 4.94 8.57 2.74
CA SER A 142 4.23 7.35 3.12
C SER A 142 5.20 6.22 3.44
N ALA A 143 4.76 5.27 4.27
CA ALA A 143 5.44 4.01 4.49
C ALA A 143 5.09 2.95 3.44
N VAL A 144 3.89 3.02 2.86
CA VAL A 144 3.27 1.96 2.07
C VAL A 144 3.67 2.07 0.60
N ASP A 145 4.23 1.02 0.04
CA ASP A 145 4.76 1.04 -1.34
C ASP A 145 3.68 1.25 -2.40
N LEU A 146 2.45 0.77 -2.17
CA LEU A 146 1.31 1.06 -3.06
C LEU A 146 1.08 2.57 -3.19
N THR A 147 0.95 3.27 -2.07
CA THR A 147 0.72 4.72 -2.05
C THR A 147 1.89 5.50 -2.65
N LYS A 148 3.14 5.11 -2.34
CA LYS A 148 4.35 5.70 -2.96
C LYS A 148 4.33 5.52 -4.48
N GLY A 149 3.94 4.33 -4.94
CA GLY A 149 3.76 4.01 -6.35
C GLY A 149 2.77 4.97 -7.00
N LEU A 150 1.58 5.14 -6.42
CA LEU A 150 0.58 6.10 -6.90
C LEU A 150 1.10 7.53 -6.90
N GLY A 151 1.87 7.94 -5.89
CA GLY A 151 2.56 9.24 -5.87
C GLY A 151 3.53 9.42 -7.04
N ILE A 152 4.36 8.41 -7.35
CA ILE A 152 5.26 8.43 -8.51
C ILE A 152 4.48 8.53 -9.82
N TYR A 153 3.37 7.79 -9.94
CA TYR A 153 2.47 7.88 -11.09
C TYR A 153 1.87 9.27 -11.23
N ALA A 154 1.41 9.89 -10.13
CA ALA A 154 0.91 11.26 -10.08
C ALA A 154 2.01 12.31 -10.34
N GLY A 155 3.29 11.94 -10.28
CA GLY A 155 4.42 12.84 -10.48
C GLY A 155 4.86 13.58 -9.21
N PHE A 156 4.55 13.03 -8.04
CA PHE A 156 4.97 13.59 -6.76
C PHE A 156 6.43 13.27 -6.42
N LYS A 157 7.09 14.23 -5.76
CA LYS A 157 8.36 14.00 -5.06
C LYS A 157 8.09 13.10 -3.85
N ILE A 158 8.68 11.90 -3.81
CA ILE A 158 8.55 11.01 -2.65
C ILE A 158 9.55 11.43 -1.57
N LEU A 159 9.04 11.86 -0.42
CA LEU A 159 9.82 12.30 0.72
C LEU A 159 10.34 11.09 1.50
N GLN A 160 11.66 11.03 1.69
CA GLN A 160 12.33 9.99 2.47
C GLN A 160 12.52 10.49 3.90
N VAL A 161 11.89 9.81 4.86
CA VAL A 161 11.93 10.19 6.28
C VAL A 161 12.38 8.99 7.11
N PRO A 162 13.49 9.10 7.88
CA PRO A 162 13.95 8.01 8.74
C PRO A 162 12.90 7.59 9.77
N GLY A 163 12.80 6.29 10.01
CA GLY A 163 11.87 5.71 10.98
C GLY A 163 10.40 5.71 10.54
N VAL A 164 10.09 5.99 9.28
CA VAL A 164 8.73 5.81 8.75
C VAL A 164 8.46 4.32 8.52
N THR A 165 7.50 3.78 9.26
CA THR A 165 7.04 2.39 9.20
C THR A 165 5.52 2.37 8.92
N GLY A 166 4.98 1.18 8.63
CA GLY A 166 3.53 0.97 8.48
C GLY A 166 2.79 0.78 9.81
N TRP A 167 3.48 0.77 10.95
CA TRP A 167 2.92 0.39 12.24
C TRP A 167 2.99 1.53 13.27
N LEU A 168 2.58 1.27 14.51
CA LEU A 168 2.53 2.23 15.62
C LEU A 168 3.88 2.88 15.97
N ASP A 169 4.99 2.26 15.57
CA ASP A 169 6.34 2.77 15.80
C ASP A 169 6.80 3.75 14.71
N THR A 170 5.92 4.09 13.76
CA THR A 170 6.27 5.04 12.68
C THR A 170 6.62 6.41 13.23
N ASN A 171 7.55 7.09 12.56
CA ASN A 171 7.89 8.48 12.84
C ASN A 171 6.79 9.46 12.39
N TYR A 172 5.71 9.57 13.18
CA TYR A 172 4.57 10.46 12.90
C TYR A 172 4.99 11.93 12.72
N ALA A 173 5.72 12.49 13.69
CA ALA A 173 6.15 13.88 13.66
C ALA A 173 7.09 14.17 12.48
N GLY A 174 8.04 13.28 12.20
CA GLY A 174 8.96 13.43 11.07
C GLY A 174 8.25 13.48 9.72
N LYS A 175 7.13 12.76 9.54
CA LYS A 175 6.30 12.88 8.33
C LYS A 175 5.74 14.29 8.17
N ALA A 176 5.18 14.85 9.25
CA ALA A 176 4.60 16.19 9.25
C ALA A 176 5.66 17.29 9.05
N GLU A 177 6.80 17.17 9.72
CA GLU A 177 7.93 18.10 9.58
C GLU A 177 8.50 18.11 8.15
N ALA A 178 8.72 16.93 7.58
CA ALA A 178 9.17 16.80 6.19
C ALA A 178 8.17 17.39 5.20
N ALA A 179 6.87 17.22 5.45
CA ALA A 179 5.82 17.81 4.63
C ALA A 179 5.82 19.35 4.68
N LEU A 180 5.95 19.93 5.87
CA LEU A 180 6.05 21.38 6.05
C LEU A 180 7.30 21.98 5.40
N ILE A 181 8.43 21.25 5.41
CA ILE A 181 9.65 21.65 4.69
C ILE A 181 9.40 21.59 3.19
N ALA A 182 8.80 20.50 2.68
CA ALA A 182 8.52 20.33 1.26
C ALA A 182 7.56 21.41 0.72
N LEU A 183 6.55 21.82 1.49
CA LEU A 183 5.61 22.90 1.11
C LEU A 183 6.28 24.26 0.84
N LYS A 184 7.55 24.45 1.21
CA LYS A 184 8.32 25.66 0.83
C LYS A 184 8.78 25.63 -0.62
N GLU A 185 8.79 24.44 -1.24
CA GLU A 185 9.25 24.18 -2.60
C GLU A 185 8.12 23.74 -3.54
N VAL A 186 7.03 23.18 -3.01
CA VAL A 186 5.88 22.65 -3.77
C VAL A 186 4.56 23.17 -3.25
N ASP A 187 3.50 23.08 -4.05
CA ASP A 187 2.18 23.62 -3.73
C ASP A 187 1.29 22.66 -2.92
N PHE A 188 1.56 21.36 -3.01
CA PHE A 188 0.74 20.32 -2.41
C PHE A 188 1.59 19.23 -1.73
N VAL A 189 1.19 18.78 -0.55
CA VAL A 189 1.81 17.61 0.09
C VAL A 189 0.75 16.65 0.62
N TYR A 190 0.90 15.37 0.26
CA TYR A 190 0.10 14.26 0.79
C TYR A 190 0.85 13.52 1.90
N ILE A 191 0.29 13.48 3.10
CA ILE A 191 0.85 12.76 4.25
C ILE A 191 0.01 11.52 4.51
N HIS A 192 0.63 10.35 4.43
CA HIS A 192 -0.02 9.07 4.67
C HIS A 192 0.43 8.41 5.98
N VAL A 193 -0.53 7.87 6.73
CA VAL A 193 -0.28 7.13 7.97
C VAL A 193 -1.12 5.86 7.97
N GLU A 194 -0.43 4.73 7.91
CA GLU A 194 -1.02 3.39 7.78
C GLU A 194 -1.51 2.80 9.12
N ALA A 195 -0.84 3.17 10.23
CA ALA A 195 -1.01 2.50 11.52
C ALA A 195 -2.48 2.32 12.01
N PRO A 196 -3.42 3.26 11.77
CA PRO A 196 -4.83 3.04 12.14
C PRO A 196 -5.50 1.87 11.40
N ASP A 197 -5.13 1.63 10.14
CA ASP A 197 -5.70 0.57 9.30
C ASP A 197 -5.19 -0.81 9.75
N GLU A 198 -3.88 -0.93 9.88
CA GLU A 198 -3.18 -2.12 10.37
C GLU A 198 -3.66 -2.53 11.79
N ALA A 199 -3.94 -1.55 12.65
CA ALA A 199 -4.59 -1.83 13.94
C ALA A 199 -6.03 -2.35 13.81
N GLY A 200 -6.77 -1.90 12.79
CA GLY A 200 -8.08 -2.43 12.42
C GLY A 200 -8.01 -3.89 11.97
N HIS A 201 -7.12 -4.22 11.04
CA HIS A 201 -6.88 -5.59 10.58
C HIS A 201 -6.46 -6.55 11.70
N SER A 202 -5.64 -6.09 12.65
CA SER A 202 -5.24 -6.92 13.80
C SER A 202 -6.38 -7.16 14.81
N GLY A 203 -7.51 -6.45 14.69
CA GLY A 203 -8.60 -6.54 15.66
C GLY A 203 -8.27 -5.93 17.03
N ASN A 204 -7.28 -5.03 17.08
CA ASN A 204 -6.82 -4.43 18.34
C ASN A 204 -7.29 -2.99 18.47
N TYR A 205 -8.44 -2.81 19.13
CA TYR A 205 -9.03 -1.48 19.33
C TYR A 205 -8.13 -0.53 20.15
N LYS A 206 -7.34 -1.04 21.10
CA LYS A 206 -6.43 -0.21 21.91
C LYS A 206 -5.32 0.39 21.04
N ASN A 207 -4.75 -0.43 20.16
CA ASN A 207 -3.77 0.03 19.18
C ASN A 207 -4.41 1.01 18.19
N LYS A 208 -5.65 0.78 17.76
CA LYS A 208 -6.34 1.67 16.83
C LYS A 208 -6.59 3.05 17.44
N ILE A 209 -7.05 3.10 18.69
CA ILE A 209 -7.21 4.34 19.46
C ILE A 209 -5.86 5.06 19.57
N LYS A 210 -4.81 4.34 20.02
CA LYS A 210 -3.47 4.91 20.13
C LYS A 210 -2.96 5.48 18.79
N ALA A 211 -3.16 4.77 17.68
CA ALA A 211 -2.73 5.23 16.36
C ALA A 211 -3.42 6.54 15.96
N ILE A 212 -4.72 6.70 16.28
CA ILE A 212 -5.51 7.89 16.01
C ILE A 212 -5.06 9.06 16.91
N GLU A 213 -4.84 8.82 18.20
CA GLU A 213 -4.33 9.83 19.14
C GLU A 213 -2.93 10.31 18.78
N ASP A 214 -2.02 9.39 18.42
CA ASP A 214 -0.68 9.72 17.95
C ASP A 214 -0.74 10.50 16.62
N PHE A 215 -1.64 10.11 15.70
CA PHE A 215 -1.86 10.84 14.45
C PHE A 215 -2.35 12.27 14.71
N ASP A 216 -3.34 12.45 15.59
CA ASP A 216 -3.87 13.78 15.95
C ASP A 216 -2.77 14.65 16.59
N ALA A 217 -2.07 14.13 17.60
CA ALA A 217 -1.07 14.93 18.32
C ALA A 217 0.19 15.22 17.50
N LEU A 218 0.71 14.21 16.80
CA LEU A 218 2.05 14.23 16.21
C LEU A 218 2.03 14.57 14.72
N VAL A 219 0.96 14.27 13.99
CA VAL A 219 0.81 14.67 12.58
C VAL A 219 -0.03 15.93 12.49
N VAL A 220 -1.32 15.85 12.84
CA VAL A 220 -2.25 16.98 12.68
C VAL A 220 -1.78 18.16 13.52
N GLY A 221 -1.45 17.95 14.79
CA GLY A 221 -0.95 18.97 15.69
C GLY A 221 0.33 19.64 15.17
N THR A 222 1.25 18.87 14.61
CA THR A 222 2.51 19.40 14.04
C THR A 222 2.25 20.22 12.78
N VAL A 223 1.43 19.70 11.85
CA VAL A 223 1.00 20.45 10.65
C VAL A 223 0.31 21.73 11.06
N MET A 224 -0.67 21.69 11.96
CA MET A 224 -1.43 22.87 12.39
C MET A 224 -0.57 23.94 13.08
N ARG A 225 0.51 23.54 13.77
CA ARG A 225 1.49 24.49 14.32
C ARG A 225 2.34 25.12 13.23
N GLY A 226 2.91 24.30 12.34
CA GLY A 226 3.86 24.76 11.32
C GLY A 226 3.24 25.46 10.13
N ILE A 227 2.05 25.04 9.69
CA ILE A 227 1.38 25.56 8.48
C ILE A 227 1.02 27.05 8.60
N LYS A 228 0.95 27.57 9.83
CA LYS A 228 0.70 28.99 10.10
C LYS A 228 1.79 29.93 9.58
N SER A 229 2.97 29.40 9.21
CA SER A 229 4.01 30.20 8.53
C SER A 229 3.68 30.52 7.08
N PHE A 230 2.68 29.86 6.50
CA PHE A 230 2.20 30.11 5.14
C PHE A 230 1.01 31.08 5.18
N GLU A 231 0.99 32.07 4.29
CA GLU A 231 -0.07 33.09 4.26
C GLU A 231 -1.43 32.49 3.85
N GLU A 232 -1.41 31.59 2.88
CA GLU A 232 -2.59 30.92 2.34
C GLU A 232 -2.37 29.42 2.40
N PHE A 233 -3.32 28.69 2.98
CA PHE A 233 -3.24 27.25 3.06
C PHE A 233 -4.63 26.62 3.18
N ARG A 234 -4.74 25.42 2.62
CA ARG A 234 -5.90 24.56 2.76
C ARG A 234 -5.45 23.17 3.19
N ILE A 235 -6.21 22.55 4.08
CA ILE A 235 -5.95 21.21 4.62
C ILE A 235 -7.16 20.35 4.37
N LEU A 236 -6.94 19.14 3.83
CA LEU A 236 -7.92 18.08 3.75
C LEU A 236 -7.45 16.94 4.66
N LEU A 237 -8.30 16.53 5.59
CA LEU A 237 -8.08 15.39 6.46
C LEU A 237 -9.21 14.38 6.28
N MET A 238 -8.86 13.12 6.01
CA MET A 238 -9.79 12.00 5.89
C MET A 238 -9.02 10.67 5.97
N PRO A 239 -9.65 9.58 6.42
CA PRO A 239 -9.22 8.24 6.04
C PRO A 239 -9.65 7.95 4.59
N ASP A 240 -9.00 6.98 3.95
CA ASP A 240 -9.31 6.52 2.59
C ASP A 240 -10.40 5.43 2.57
N HIS A 241 -10.46 4.58 3.60
CA HIS A 241 -11.54 3.63 3.81
C HIS A 241 -11.76 3.26 5.30
N PRO A 242 -12.92 2.70 5.67
CA PRO A 242 -13.16 2.14 6.99
C PRO A 242 -12.67 0.69 7.09
N THR A 243 -11.96 0.40 8.18
CA THR A 243 -11.50 -0.95 8.56
C THR A 243 -11.94 -1.28 9.99
N PRO A 244 -13.21 -1.70 10.20
CA PRO A 244 -13.76 -1.94 11.54
C PRO A 244 -13.00 -3.04 12.28
N VAL A 245 -12.70 -2.80 13.55
CA VAL A 245 -11.90 -3.72 14.39
C VAL A 245 -12.57 -5.10 14.53
N GLU A 246 -13.90 -5.13 14.56
CA GLU A 246 -14.68 -6.37 14.64
C GLU A 246 -14.56 -7.21 13.37
N LEU A 247 -14.57 -6.56 12.20
CA LEU A 247 -14.57 -7.23 10.89
C LEU A 247 -13.15 -7.51 10.39
N LYS A 248 -12.14 -6.78 10.87
CA LYS A 248 -10.72 -6.95 10.53
C LYS A 248 -10.43 -6.87 9.04
N THR A 249 -11.31 -6.23 8.28
CA THR A 249 -11.24 -6.08 6.83
C THR A 249 -11.87 -4.76 6.44
N HIS A 250 -11.59 -4.32 5.21
CA HIS A 250 -12.14 -3.09 4.67
C HIS A 250 -13.65 -3.24 4.45
N THR A 251 -14.36 -2.14 4.63
CA THR A 251 -15.78 -2.03 4.30
C THR A 251 -16.00 -0.92 3.29
N ALA A 252 -17.18 -0.89 2.67
CA ALA A 252 -17.57 0.15 1.73
C ALA A 252 -18.36 1.31 2.39
N GLU A 253 -18.34 1.40 3.72
CA GLU A 253 -19.05 2.47 4.42
C GLU A 253 -18.43 3.85 4.13
N PRO A 254 -19.21 4.94 4.13
CA PRO A 254 -18.68 6.29 3.97
C PRO A 254 -17.69 6.66 5.07
N VAL A 255 -16.73 7.52 4.73
CA VAL A 255 -15.73 8.06 5.66
C VAL A 255 -15.94 9.55 5.93
N PRO A 256 -15.68 10.05 7.15
CA PRO A 256 -15.72 11.48 7.42
C PRO A 256 -14.50 12.18 6.79
N PHE A 257 -14.69 13.42 6.33
CA PHE A 257 -13.59 14.30 5.93
C PHE A 257 -13.79 15.71 6.48
N VAL A 258 -12.70 16.46 6.61
CA VAL A 258 -12.73 17.88 6.93
C VAL A 258 -11.83 18.66 5.98
N ILE A 259 -12.35 19.78 5.46
CA ILE A 259 -11.57 20.76 4.73
C ILE A 259 -11.47 22.02 5.59
N TYR A 260 -10.24 22.44 5.87
CA TYR A 260 -9.95 23.71 6.53
C TYR A 260 -9.24 24.63 5.56
N ASP A 261 -9.85 25.77 5.26
CA ASP A 261 -9.28 26.85 4.46
C ASP A 261 -9.05 28.06 5.36
N ASN A 262 -7.82 28.57 5.42
CA ASN A 262 -7.49 29.68 6.33
C ASN A 262 -8.09 31.03 5.90
N LYS A 263 -8.46 31.20 4.62
CA LYS A 263 -9.13 32.38 4.05
C LYS A 263 -10.65 32.24 4.02
N GLN A 264 -11.19 31.03 3.91
CA GLN A 264 -12.63 30.75 3.82
C GLN A 264 -13.12 29.84 4.96
N LYS A 265 -13.06 30.35 6.18
CA LYS A 265 -13.46 29.57 7.37
C LYS A 265 -14.97 29.36 7.40
N GLN A 266 -15.39 28.10 7.46
CA GLN A 266 -16.77 27.72 7.78
C GLN A 266 -16.87 27.32 9.26
N LYS A 267 -17.90 27.80 9.95
CA LYS A 267 -18.17 27.42 11.34
C LYS A 267 -19.07 26.20 11.39
N ASN A 268 -18.49 25.05 11.69
CA ASN A 268 -19.22 23.82 11.98
C ASN A 268 -19.37 23.65 13.51
N GLU A 269 -20.13 24.55 14.15
CA GLU A 269 -20.23 24.57 15.62
C GLU A 269 -20.74 23.24 16.18
N GLY A 270 -20.09 22.75 17.23
CA GLY A 270 -20.43 21.47 17.87
C GLY A 270 -20.10 20.22 17.04
N ALA A 271 -19.35 20.33 15.94
CA ALA A 271 -18.86 19.16 15.20
C ALA A 271 -17.58 18.62 15.85
N ALA A 272 -17.53 17.30 16.07
CA ALA A 272 -16.32 16.55 16.32
C ALA A 272 -15.92 15.80 15.03
N PHE A 273 -14.63 15.46 14.89
CA PHE A 273 -14.16 14.66 13.75
C PHE A 273 -14.23 13.17 14.09
N ASP A 274 -15.41 12.59 13.87
CA ASP A 274 -15.69 11.16 14.03
C ASP A 274 -16.86 10.76 13.10
N GLU A 275 -17.20 9.49 13.08
CA GLU A 275 -18.23 8.92 12.20
C GLU A 275 -19.63 9.47 12.46
N SER A 276 -19.90 10.13 13.60
CA SER A 276 -21.19 10.79 13.85
C SER A 276 -21.46 11.95 12.88
N ILE A 277 -20.41 12.49 12.23
CA ILE A 277 -20.55 13.48 11.15
C ILE A 277 -21.54 12.99 10.10
N LEU A 278 -21.55 11.70 9.76
CA LEU A 278 -22.40 11.13 8.71
C LEU A 278 -23.90 11.31 8.98
N LYS A 279 -24.30 11.56 10.23
CA LYS A 279 -25.70 11.75 10.65
C LYS A 279 -26.11 13.22 10.77
N ARG A 280 -25.17 14.15 10.57
CA ARG A 280 -25.39 15.57 10.78
C ARG A 280 -26.04 16.20 9.56
N GLU A 281 -27.08 17.01 9.77
CA GLU A 281 -27.74 17.75 8.69
C GLU A 281 -26.85 18.88 8.15
N GLY A 282 -27.00 19.18 6.86
CA GLY A 282 -26.29 20.30 6.21
C GLY A 282 -24.79 20.08 6.00
N ILE A 283 -24.29 18.85 6.19
CA ILE A 283 -22.90 18.50 5.86
C ILE A 283 -22.71 18.35 4.35
N MET A 284 -21.47 18.57 3.91
CA MET A 284 -21.09 18.26 2.55
C MET A 284 -20.93 16.75 2.38
N VAL A 285 -21.59 16.20 1.36
CA VAL A 285 -21.45 14.80 0.95
C VAL A 285 -20.81 14.75 -0.43
N VAL A 286 -19.83 13.87 -0.61
CA VAL A 286 -19.20 13.59 -1.90
C VAL A 286 -19.36 12.11 -2.17
N GLU A 287 -20.32 11.76 -3.03
CA GLU A 287 -20.66 10.37 -3.38
C GLU A 287 -19.50 9.65 -4.06
N GLU A 288 -18.75 10.37 -4.91
CA GLU A 288 -17.62 9.82 -5.66
C GLU A 288 -16.32 10.41 -5.13
N GLY A 289 -15.61 9.66 -4.28
CA GLY A 289 -14.41 10.14 -3.57
C GLY A 289 -13.34 10.78 -4.47
N TYR A 290 -13.18 10.32 -5.71
CA TYR A 290 -12.22 10.90 -6.65
C TYR A 290 -12.53 12.37 -7.03
N LYS A 291 -13.78 12.82 -6.87
CA LYS A 291 -14.19 14.22 -7.11
C LYS A 291 -13.81 15.15 -5.96
N LEU A 292 -13.52 14.63 -4.77
CA LEU A 292 -13.18 15.45 -3.61
C LEU A 292 -11.90 16.26 -3.84
N MET A 293 -10.92 15.70 -4.54
CA MET A 293 -9.69 16.42 -4.88
C MET A 293 -9.93 17.58 -5.87
N ASP A 294 -10.84 17.40 -6.83
CA ASP A 294 -11.23 18.49 -7.74
C ASP A 294 -11.83 19.66 -6.94
N TYR A 295 -12.70 19.37 -5.96
CA TYR A 295 -13.24 20.37 -5.05
C TYR A 295 -12.17 21.01 -4.15
N PHE A 296 -11.27 20.18 -3.58
CA PHE A 296 -10.22 20.66 -2.68
C PHE A 296 -9.26 21.63 -3.36
N ILE A 297 -8.85 21.36 -4.61
CA ILE A 297 -7.92 22.21 -5.34
C ILE A 297 -8.62 23.41 -5.98
N LYS A 298 -9.74 23.19 -6.68
CA LYS A 298 -10.39 24.24 -7.49
C LYS A 298 -11.39 25.08 -6.69
N GLY A 299 -11.82 24.62 -5.52
CA GLY A 299 -12.92 25.21 -4.75
C GLY A 299 -14.31 24.82 -5.27
N LYS A 300 -15.34 25.54 -4.81
CA LYS A 300 -16.69 25.46 -5.40
C LYS A 300 -16.63 26.01 -6.82
N SER A 301 -16.89 25.15 -7.80
CA SER A 301 -17.26 25.53 -9.17
C SER A 301 -18.64 26.20 -9.18
#